data_AF-A0A914T171-F1
#
_entry.id   AF-A0A914T171-F1
#
_cell.length_a   1.000
_cell.length_b   1.000
_cell.length_c   1.000
_cell.angle_alpha   90.00
_cell.angle_beta   90.00
_cell.angle_gamma   90.00
#
_symmetry.space_group_name_H-M   'P 1'
#
loop_
_entity.id
_entity.type
_entity.pdbx_description
1 polymer ?
#
loop_
_entity_poly.entity_id
_entity_poly.type
_entity_poly.pdbx_seq_one_letter_code
_entity_poly.pdbx_strand_id
1 'polypeptide(L)'
;ICCQLWGVQGQCSSNATWMACNCRVACGYCIPQEYDYGTCENYHRDCVAWARLGECQKNPWMLENCKASCRTCFGNAELRSRCGAAAFGGRRRGRDLGEYNDALFEQQEGYGAPGGQESM
;
A
#
# COMPACT_ATOMS: atom_id res chain seq x y z
N ILE A 1 3.84 10.27 2.21
CA ILE A 1 3.37 8.88 1.99
C ILE A 1 4.39 7.82 2.46
N CYS A 2 5.69 7.94 2.17
CA CYS A 2 6.68 6.87 2.46
C CYS A 2 7.13 6.72 3.92
N CYS A 3 6.81 7.67 4.81
CA CYS A 3 7.23 7.65 6.20
C CYS A 3 6.87 6.35 6.93
N GLN A 4 5.69 5.77 6.65
CA GLN A 4 5.27 4.50 7.25
C GLN A 4 6.26 3.37 6.94
N LEU A 5 6.68 3.25 5.68
CA LEU A 5 7.64 2.24 5.26
C LEU A 5 9.02 2.50 5.85
N TRP A 6 9.50 3.75 5.80
CA TRP A 6 10.82 4.09 6.31
C TRP A 6 10.96 3.96 7.82
N GLY A 7 9.88 4.22 8.55
CA GLY A 7 9.80 4.00 10.00
C GLY A 7 10.09 2.53 10.34
N VAL A 8 9.37 1.60 9.71
CA VAL A 8 9.57 0.15 9.93
C VAL A 8 10.89 -0.39 9.35
N GLN A 9 11.52 0.34 8.41
CA GLN A 9 12.84 0.01 7.87
C GLN A 9 14.01 0.55 8.71
N GLY A 10 13.75 1.15 9.89
CA GLY A 10 14.81 1.62 10.79
C GLY A 10 15.46 2.95 10.37
N GLN A 11 14.81 3.73 9.50
CA GLN A 11 15.31 5.07 9.13
C GLN A 11 15.26 6.04 10.31
N CYS A 12 14.40 5.80 11.30
CA CYS A 12 14.35 6.60 12.53
C CYS A 12 15.69 6.59 13.29
N SER A 13 16.49 5.53 13.14
CA SER A 13 17.85 5.46 13.69
C SER A 13 18.90 5.85 12.65
N SER A 14 18.77 5.33 11.43
CA SER A 14 19.80 5.51 10.38
C SER A 14 19.86 6.93 9.82
N ASN A 15 18.74 7.65 9.81
CA ASN A 15 18.61 9.02 9.35
C ASN A 15 17.75 9.84 10.32
N ALA A 16 18.13 9.77 11.60
CA ALA A 16 17.34 10.26 12.73
C ALA A 16 16.89 11.72 12.57
N THR A 17 17.80 12.63 12.21
CA THR A 17 17.47 14.06 12.04
C THR A 17 16.42 14.28 10.94
N TRP A 18 16.61 13.65 9.78
CA TRP A 18 15.68 13.84 8.67
C TRP A 18 14.31 13.24 8.99
N MET A 19 14.29 12.04 9.57
CA MET A 19 13.05 11.38 9.97
C MET A 19 12.34 12.11 11.11
N ALA A 20 13.08 12.69 12.06
CA ALA A 20 12.53 13.52 13.11
C ALA A 20 11.92 14.84 12.60
N CYS A 21 12.39 15.39 11.46
CA CYS A 21 11.76 16.57 10.87
C CYS A 21 10.55 16.20 9.99
N ASN A 22 10.65 15.12 9.21
CA ASN A 22 9.73 14.83 8.11
C ASN A 22 8.74 13.69 8.39
N CYS A 23 9.08 12.80 9.31
CA CYS A 23 8.35 11.54 9.57
C CYS A 23 8.13 11.30 11.08
N ARG A 24 7.86 12.38 11.82
CA ARG A 24 7.73 12.38 13.30
C ARG A 24 6.84 11.27 13.85
N VAL A 25 5.64 11.12 13.29
CA VAL A 25 4.66 10.13 13.76
C VAL A 25 5.14 8.71 13.48
N ALA A 26 5.70 8.45 12.29
CA ALA A 26 6.25 7.13 11.96
C ALA A 26 7.42 6.70 12.85
N CYS A 27 8.14 7.66 13.44
CA CYS A 27 9.21 7.41 14.41
C CYS A 27 8.77 7.51 15.87
N GLY A 28 7.47 7.68 16.14
CA GLY A 28 6.94 7.75 17.51
C GLY A 28 7.25 9.04 18.27
N TYR A 29 7.81 10.07 17.61
CA TYR A 29 8.04 11.38 18.24
C TYR A 29 6.74 12.14 18.52
N CYS A 30 5.68 11.78 17.80
CA CYS A 30 4.32 12.26 18.04
C CYS A 30 3.38 11.06 17.95
N ILE A 31 2.54 10.85 18.97
CA ILE A 31 1.60 9.74 19.01
C ILE A 31 0.19 10.34 18.97
N PRO A 32 -0.51 10.30 17.83
CA PRO A 32 -1.88 10.79 17.74
C PRO A 32 -2.78 9.95 18.64
N GLN A 33 -3.63 10.62 19.42
CA GLN A 33 -4.56 9.96 20.34
C GLN A 33 -5.93 9.69 19.71
N GLU A 34 -6.27 10.41 18.64
CA GLU A 34 -7.63 10.46 18.06
C GLU A 34 -7.75 9.73 16.72
N TYR A 35 -6.63 9.36 16.09
CA TYR A 35 -6.66 8.65 14.82
C TYR A 35 -5.48 7.67 14.69
N ASP A 36 -5.74 6.58 13.99
CA ASP A 36 -4.74 5.56 13.73
C ASP A 36 -3.86 5.95 12.55
N TYR A 37 -2.57 6.13 12.83
CA TYR A 37 -1.55 6.49 11.87
C TYR A 37 -0.94 5.23 11.26
N GLY A 38 -0.90 5.17 9.93
CA GLY A 38 -0.21 4.10 9.21
C GLY A 38 -1.12 2.95 8.79
N THR A 39 -2.35 2.87 9.29
CA THR A 39 -3.38 1.99 8.72
C THR A 39 -3.96 2.59 7.44
N CYS A 40 -4.12 1.73 6.45
CA CYS A 40 -4.71 2.08 5.17
C CYS A 40 -6.05 1.39 5.01
N GLU A 41 -7.04 1.90 5.75
CA GLU A 41 -8.35 1.30 5.87
C GLU A 41 -9.45 2.34 5.69
N ASN A 42 -10.69 1.86 5.54
CA ASN A 42 -11.87 2.70 5.54
C ASN A 42 -12.42 2.77 6.97
N TYR A 43 -12.62 3.98 7.47
CA TYR A 43 -13.26 4.23 8.75
C TYR A 43 -14.75 3.88 8.75
N HIS A 44 -15.44 4.10 7.62
CA HIS A 44 -16.88 3.87 7.50
C HIS A 44 -17.20 2.75 6.51
N ARG A 45 -18.22 1.95 6.81
CA ARG A 45 -18.66 0.82 5.96
C ARG A 45 -19.08 1.26 4.55
N ASP A 46 -19.62 2.46 4.42
CA ASP A 46 -20.16 2.98 3.15
C ASP A 46 -19.09 3.72 2.31
N CYS A 47 -17.83 3.77 2.77
CA CYS A 47 -16.74 4.44 2.05
C CYS A 47 -16.61 3.96 0.60
N VAL A 48 -16.79 2.66 0.34
CA VAL A 48 -16.73 2.09 -1.02
C VAL A 48 -17.86 2.64 -1.90
N ALA A 49 -19.08 2.74 -1.36
CA ALA A 49 -20.23 3.26 -2.09
C ALA A 49 -20.05 4.76 -2.38
N TRP A 50 -19.65 5.55 -1.39
CA TRP A 50 -19.40 6.98 -1.54
C TRP A 50 -18.26 7.27 -2.53
N ALA A 51 -17.18 6.50 -2.48
CA ALA A 51 -16.09 6.65 -3.46
C ALA A 51 -16.57 6.40 -4.90
N ARG A 52 -17.45 5.42 -5.14
CA ARG A 52 -18.05 5.16 -6.46
C ARG A 52 -18.97 6.30 -6.94
N LEU A 53 -19.56 7.06 -6.02
CA LEU A 53 -20.36 8.26 -6.32
C LEU A 53 -19.51 9.54 -6.54
N GLY A 54 -18.19 9.41 -6.46
CA GLY A 54 -17.24 10.50 -6.64
C GLY A 54 -17.09 11.41 -5.42
N GLU A 55 -17.44 10.92 -4.22
CA GLU A 55 -17.33 11.70 -2.99
C GLU A 55 -15.88 12.03 -2.63
N CYS A 56 -14.90 11.24 -3.09
CA CYS A 56 -13.49 11.52 -2.85
C CYS A 56 -13.04 12.90 -3.38
N GLN A 57 -13.69 13.41 -4.44
CA GLN A 57 -13.38 14.72 -5.03
C GLN A 57 -14.30 15.84 -4.49
N LYS A 58 -15.48 15.49 -3.99
CA LYS A 58 -16.51 16.44 -3.56
C LYS A 58 -16.46 16.70 -2.05
N ASN A 59 -16.12 15.69 -1.27
CA ASN A 59 -16.17 15.70 0.19
C ASN A 59 -14.77 15.45 0.78
N PRO A 60 -14.08 16.51 1.26
CA PRO A 60 -12.74 16.39 1.85
C PRO A 60 -12.66 15.42 3.04
N TRP A 61 -13.77 15.21 3.76
CA TRP A 61 -13.83 14.26 4.87
C TRP A 61 -13.45 12.84 4.43
N MET A 62 -13.74 12.47 3.19
CA MET A 62 -13.41 11.17 2.62
C MET A 62 -11.91 10.90 2.56
N LEU A 63 -11.07 11.93 2.39
CA LEU A 63 -9.63 11.74 2.17
C LEU A 63 -8.92 11.14 3.38
N GLU A 64 -9.35 11.51 4.58
CA GLU A 64 -8.78 11.02 5.84
C GLU A 64 -9.55 9.87 6.46
N ASN A 65 -10.84 9.72 6.13
CA ASN A 65 -11.69 8.69 6.74
C ASN A 65 -11.92 7.49 5.81
N CYS A 66 -11.91 7.68 4.50
CA CYS A 66 -12.12 6.63 3.51
C CYS A 66 -10.87 6.38 2.68
N LYS A 67 -9.73 6.30 3.39
CA LYS A 67 -8.39 6.40 2.79
C LYS A 67 -8.15 5.34 1.73
N ALA A 68 -8.55 4.10 2.02
CA ALA A 68 -8.42 2.98 1.09
C ALA A 68 -9.30 3.16 -0.15
N SER A 69 -10.58 3.54 0.03
CA SER A 69 -11.50 3.75 -1.09
C SER A 69 -11.11 4.93 -1.98
N CYS A 70 -10.61 6.00 -1.37
CA CYS A 70 -10.13 7.19 -2.09
C CYS A 70 -8.67 7.11 -2.54
N ARG A 71 -7.98 6.00 -2.25
CA ARG A 71 -6.57 5.77 -2.61
C ARG A 71 -5.63 6.87 -2.12
N THR A 72 -5.90 7.41 -0.93
CA THR A 72 -5.05 8.42 -0.28
C THR A 72 -4.00 7.79 0.64
N CYS A 73 -4.10 6.49 0.89
CA CYS A 73 -3.12 5.69 1.61
C CYS A 73 -2.68 4.47 0.80
N PHE A 74 -1.61 3.82 1.25
CA PHE A 74 -1.16 2.54 0.72
C PHE A 74 -0.70 1.63 1.87
N GLY A 75 -0.95 0.32 1.73
CA GLY A 75 -0.40 -0.67 2.65
C GLY A 75 1.10 -0.89 2.45
N ASN A 76 1.76 -1.54 3.42
CA ASN A 76 3.21 -1.76 3.38
C ASN A 76 3.69 -2.50 2.13
N ALA A 77 2.92 -3.45 1.59
CA ALA A 77 3.26 -4.15 0.35
C ALA A 77 3.38 -3.18 -0.83
N GLU A 78 2.37 -2.33 -1.02
CA GLU A 78 2.36 -1.37 -2.12
C GLU A 78 3.34 -0.21 -1.89
N LEU A 79 3.53 0.21 -0.64
CA LEU A 79 4.57 1.17 -0.30
C LEU A 79 5.96 0.67 -0.66
N ARG A 80 6.24 -0.64 -0.58
CA ARG A 80 7.54 -1.18 -1.06
C ARG A 80 7.73 -0.95 -2.56
N SER A 81 6.70 -1.05 -3.37
CA SER A 81 6.83 -0.76 -4.82
C SER A 81 6.94 0.74 -5.10
N ARG A 82 6.21 1.57 -4.34
CA ARG A 82 6.15 3.03 -4.56
C ARG A 82 7.32 3.81 -3.93
N CYS A 83 7.83 3.32 -2.81
CA CYS A 83 8.86 3.98 -2.00
C CYS A 83 10.13 3.12 -1.84
N GLY A 84 10.11 1.87 -2.28
CA GLY A 84 11.25 0.95 -2.26
C GLY A 84 12.14 1.11 -3.48
N ALA A 85 12.76 2.26 -3.58
CA ALA A 85 13.99 2.43 -4.33
C ALA A 85 14.76 3.59 -3.72
N ALA A 86 15.86 3.27 -3.04
CA ALA A 86 16.98 4.21 -2.85
C ALA A 86 16.67 5.61 -2.26
N ALA A 87 15.62 5.77 -1.45
CA ALA A 87 15.24 7.10 -0.93
C ALA A 87 16.24 7.71 0.06
N PHE A 88 17.19 6.92 0.58
CA PHE A 88 18.28 7.42 1.42
C PHE A 88 19.61 6.78 0.99
N GLY A 89 20.27 7.37 0.00
CA GLY A 89 21.75 7.36 -0.15
C GLY A 89 22.50 6.03 -0.22
N GLY A 90 21.83 4.89 -0.38
CA GLY A 90 22.48 3.59 -0.50
C GLY A 90 23.14 3.43 -1.87
N ARG A 91 24.47 3.56 -1.93
CA ARG A 91 25.27 3.16 -3.10
C ARG A 91 24.89 1.74 -3.51
N ARG A 92 24.31 1.60 -4.71
CA ARG A 92 24.09 0.31 -5.38
C ARG A 92 25.40 -0.47 -5.41
N ARG A 93 25.56 -1.52 -4.61
CA ARG A 93 26.31 -2.69 -5.07
C ARG A 93 25.30 -3.60 -5.72
N GLY A 94 25.39 -3.71 -7.04
CA GLY A 94 24.50 -4.52 -7.85
C GLY A 94 24.38 -5.94 -7.29
N ARG A 95 23.14 -6.39 -7.18
CA ARG A 95 22.75 -7.76 -7.50
C ARG A 95 21.26 -7.74 -7.81
N ASP A 96 20.93 -8.31 -8.94
CA ASP A 96 19.61 -8.42 -9.54
C ASP A 96 18.54 -8.85 -8.52
N LEU A 97 17.45 -8.07 -8.44
CA LEU A 97 16.18 -8.60 -7.97
C LEU A 97 15.35 -8.85 -9.22
N GLY A 98 15.32 -10.13 -9.60
CA GLY A 98 14.57 -10.67 -10.71
C GLY A 98 13.10 -10.32 -10.64
N GLU A 99 12.54 -10.29 -11.84
CA GLU A 99 11.13 -10.13 -12.17
C GLU A 99 10.22 -10.98 -11.27
N TYR A 100 9.39 -10.31 -10.46
CA TYR A 100 8.11 -10.91 -10.07
C TYR A 100 7.10 -10.51 -11.14
N ASN A 101 6.83 -11.46 -12.03
CA ASN A 101 5.79 -11.37 -13.05
C ASN A 101 4.40 -11.31 -12.37
N ASP A 102 3.82 -10.12 -12.27
CA ASP A 102 2.38 -9.94 -12.05
C ASP A 102 1.67 -10.16 -13.39
N ALA A 103 1.41 -11.43 -13.70
CA ALA A 103 0.62 -11.80 -14.87
C ALA A 103 -0.24 -13.02 -14.55
N LEU A 104 -1.21 -12.91 -13.65
CA LEU A 104 -2.36 -13.83 -13.59
C LEU A 104 -3.62 -13.13 -13.05
N PHE A 105 -4.18 -12.22 -13.84
CA PHE A 105 -5.63 -12.02 -13.85
C PHE A 105 -6.04 -11.38 -15.19
N GLU A 106 -6.45 -12.20 -16.17
CA GLU A 106 -7.59 -11.95 -17.05
C GLU A 106 -7.83 -13.13 -18.01
N GLN A 107 -8.97 -13.80 -17.77
CA GLN A 107 -10.01 -14.23 -18.73
C GLN A 107 -9.73 -15.29 -19.82
N GLN A 108 -10.58 -16.35 -19.72
CA GLN A 108 -11.18 -17.26 -20.73
C GLN A 108 -10.69 -17.19 -22.19
N GLU A 109 -10.45 -18.31 -22.86
CA GLU A 109 -11.47 -19.13 -23.54
C GLU A 109 -10.92 -20.54 -23.92
N GLY A 110 -11.79 -21.55 -23.89
CA GLY A 110 -11.77 -22.65 -24.87
C GLY A 110 -10.91 -23.89 -24.58
N TYR A 111 -11.60 -25.04 -24.46
CA TYR A 111 -11.30 -26.36 -25.08
C TYR A 111 -11.53 -27.54 -24.12
N GLY A 112 -12.67 -28.22 -24.33
CA GLY A 112 -12.75 -29.68 -24.36
C GLY A 112 -12.88 -30.42 -23.03
N ALA A 113 -14.11 -30.76 -22.65
CA ALA A 113 -14.36 -31.94 -21.84
C ALA A 113 -14.13 -33.21 -22.65
N PRO A 114 -13.62 -34.29 -22.04
CA PRO A 114 -14.09 -35.62 -22.38
C PRO A 114 -14.77 -36.25 -21.17
N GLY A 115 -16.07 -36.49 -21.30
CA GLY A 115 -16.77 -37.55 -20.59
C GLY A 115 -16.70 -38.85 -21.39
N GLY A 116 -16.81 -39.99 -20.70
CA GLY A 116 -16.93 -41.33 -21.29
C GLY A 116 -15.86 -42.28 -20.75
N GLN A 117 -16.17 -43.05 -19.69
CA GLN A 117 -16.64 -44.44 -19.76
C GLN A 117 -15.54 -45.45 -20.09
N GLU A 118 -15.09 -46.21 -19.08
CA GLU A 118 -14.77 -47.62 -19.26
C GLU A 118 -15.36 -48.43 -18.09
N SER A 119 -16.18 -49.39 -18.48
CA SER A 119 -16.70 -50.49 -17.68
C SER A 119 -15.88 -51.72 -18.00
N MET A 120 -15.29 -52.36 -16.99
CA MET A 120 -15.18 -53.82 -16.84
C MET A 120 -14.69 -54.16 -15.43
#